data_AF-A0A1G7TN54-F1
#
_entry.id   AF-A0A1G7TN54-F1
#
_cell.length_a   1.000
_cell.length_b   1.000
_cell.length_c   1.000
_cell.angle_alpha   90.00
_cell.angle_beta   90.00
_cell.angle_gamma   90.00
#
_symmetry.space_group_name_H-M   'P 1'
#
loop_
_entity.id
_entity.type
_entity.pdbx_description
1 polymer ?
#
loop_
_entity_poly.entity_id
_entity_poly.type
_entity_poly.pdbx_seq_one_letter_code
_entity_poly.pdbx_strand_id
1 'polypeptide(L)'
;MKHTMIFLFIPVLFFGQKNAATVTYKNGSKRTGLADLPSEVNKKGEIRFKESEASKKELISLTELSGIEYTSPDGKNKAMGIPVTYAGKLYWVYKVYEEKGITIYTTTKQDVTNLGGVPNRSIYGKGTSFFIKYKDKEIQPILTWYDAGPLTINTFQKKANIKYILKFFKDDCPTMEKAYDNGEIKFDKTPFPFIEFYQKNCNSN
;
A
#
# COMPACT_ATOMS: atom_id res chain seq x y z
N MET A 1 -38.03 14.17 -49.26
CA MET A 1 -36.79 14.01 -48.46
C MET A 1 -37.02 14.69 -47.11
N LYS A 2 -37.16 13.93 -46.03
CA LYS A 2 -37.21 14.47 -44.66
C LYS A 2 -35.90 14.08 -43.97
N HIS A 3 -35.00 15.04 -43.80
CA HIS A 3 -33.86 14.93 -42.91
C HIS A 3 -34.28 15.46 -41.55
N THR A 4 -34.28 14.67 -40.48
CA THR A 4 -33.94 15.23 -39.15
C THR A 4 -33.52 14.16 -38.14
N MET A 5 -32.26 14.32 -37.73
CA MET A 5 -31.67 14.04 -36.41
C MET A 5 -31.97 12.70 -35.73
N ILE A 6 -31.06 11.77 -35.95
CA ILE A 6 -30.71 10.77 -34.94
C ILE A 6 -29.97 11.52 -33.83
N PHE A 7 -30.64 11.73 -32.70
CA PHE A 7 -29.98 12.11 -31.44
C PHE A 7 -29.10 10.92 -31.05
N LEU A 8 -27.80 11.02 -31.36
CA LEU A 8 -26.81 10.10 -30.82
C LEU A 8 -26.75 10.35 -29.30
N PHE A 9 -27.53 9.59 -28.54
CA PHE A 9 -27.32 9.41 -27.12
C PHE A 9 -25.93 8.78 -26.98
N ILE A 10 -24.90 9.60 -26.82
CA ILE A 10 -23.59 9.15 -26.37
C ILE A 10 -23.87 8.58 -24.98
N PRO A 11 -23.75 7.25 -24.76
CA PRO A 11 -23.78 6.75 -23.40
C PRO A 11 -22.55 7.37 -22.74
N VAL A 12 -22.79 8.34 -21.85
CA VAL A 12 -21.79 8.80 -20.91
C VAL A 12 -21.45 7.55 -20.12
N LEU A 13 -20.38 6.87 -20.51
CA LEU A 13 -19.77 5.80 -19.75
C LEU A 13 -19.47 6.42 -18.39
N PHE A 14 -20.35 6.16 -17.42
CA PHE A 14 -20.16 6.48 -16.01
C PHE A 14 -18.98 5.63 -15.53
N PHE A 15 -17.78 6.06 -15.89
CA PHE A 15 -16.54 5.50 -15.38
C PHE A 15 -16.46 5.82 -13.89
N GLY A 16 -16.78 4.80 -13.11
CA GLY A 16 -16.05 4.46 -11.90
C GLY A 16 -16.70 4.94 -10.61
N GLN A 17 -17.23 3.98 -9.86
CA GLN A 17 -17.25 4.09 -8.40
C GLN A 17 -15.88 4.55 -7.92
N LYS A 18 -15.86 5.71 -7.28
CA LYS A 18 -14.69 6.24 -6.56
C LYS A 18 -14.89 5.97 -5.08
N ASN A 19 -13.82 5.68 -4.35
CA ASN A 19 -13.89 5.23 -2.96
C ASN A 19 -14.34 6.38 -2.05
N ALA A 20 -15.31 6.13 -1.17
CA ALA A 20 -15.72 7.10 -0.16
C ALA A 20 -14.52 7.42 0.75
N ALA A 21 -14.16 8.70 0.82
CA ALA A 21 -12.94 9.13 1.47
C ALA A 21 -13.05 10.49 2.16
N THR A 22 -12.27 10.68 3.22
CA THR A 22 -11.98 11.98 3.82
C THR A 22 -10.49 12.27 3.66
N VAL A 23 -10.17 13.32 2.89
CA VAL A 23 -8.80 13.82 2.76
C VAL A 23 -8.52 14.82 3.86
N THR A 24 -7.37 14.68 4.54
CA THR A 24 -6.89 15.62 5.56
C THR A 24 -5.65 16.32 5.01
N TYR A 25 -5.69 17.65 4.97
CA TYR A 25 -4.59 18.48 4.50
C TYR A 25 -3.59 18.74 5.64
N LYS A 26 -2.35 19.08 5.30
CA LYS A 26 -1.30 19.43 6.27
C LYS A 26 -1.66 20.64 7.15
N ASN A 27 -2.52 21.53 6.66
CA ASN A 27 -3.05 22.66 7.46
C ASN A 27 -4.17 22.25 8.43
N GLY A 28 -4.50 20.96 8.52
CA GLY A 28 -5.55 20.41 9.38
C GLY A 28 -6.96 20.44 8.78
N SER A 29 -7.18 21.12 7.65
CA SER A 29 -8.48 21.13 6.99
C SER A 29 -8.84 19.74 6.43
N LYS A 30 -10.13 19.45 6.35
CA LYS A 30 -10.66 18.16 5.90
C LYS A 30 -11.74 18.33 4.85
N ARG A 31 -11.75 17.45 3.86
CA ARG A 31 -12.81 17.38 2.84
C ARG A 31 -13.25 15.94 2.65
N THR A 32 -14.55 15.70 2.64
CA THR A 32 -15.15 14.38 2.44
C THR A 32 -15.77 14.30 1.06
N GLY A 33 -15.62 13.17 0.41
CA GLY A 33 -16.09 12.94 -0.94
C GLY A 33 -15.66 11.58 -1.45
N LEU A 34 -15.35 11.51 -2.74
CA LEU A 34 -14.92 10.29 -3.41
C LEU A 34 -13.52 10.49 -4.02
N ALA A 35 -12.58 9.66 -3.61
CA ALA A 35 -11.17 9.73 -3.99
C ALA A 35 -10.68 8.44 -4.66
N ASP A 36 -9.73 8.59 -5.56
CA ASP A 36 -8.88 7.49 -6.03
C ASP A 36 -8.02 6.95 -4.88
N LEU A 37 -7.54 5.70 -5.00
CA LEU A 37 -6.53 5.16 -4.08
C LEU A 37 -5.16 5.80 -4.37
N PRO A 38 -4.24 5.90 -3.39
CA PRO A 38 -2.87 6.39 -3.60
C PRO A 38 -2.04 5.47 -4.51
N SER A 39 -2.49 4.24 -4.79
CA SER A 39 -1.91 3.37 -5.82
C SER A 39 -2.27 3.80 -7.25
N GLU A 40 -3.25 4.69 -7.42
CA GLU A 40 -3.80 5.15 -8.71
C GLU A 40 -3.34 6.58 -9.05
N VAL A 41 -2.32 7.06 -8.35
CA VAL A 41 -1.76 8.40 -8.49
C VAL A 41 -1.21 8.63 -9.89
N ASN A 42 -1.46 9.81 -10.43
CA ASN A 42 -0.94 10.17 -11.74
C ASN A 42 0.59 10.39 -11.71
N LYS A 43 1.21 10.56 -12.88
CA LYS A 43 2.66 10.79 -12.98
C LYS A 43 3.17 12.04 -12.23
N LYS A 44 2.28 12.95 -11.83
CA LYS A 44 2.60 14.19 -11.10
C LYS A 44 2.45 14.05 -9.58
N GLY A 45 2.03 12.89 -9.07
CA GLY A 45 1.82 12.72 -7.63
C GLY A 45 0.45 13.20 -7.15
N GLU A 46 -0.54 13.29 -8.03
CA GLU A 46 -1.88 13.80 -7.71
C GLU A 46 -2.93 12.68 -7.75
N ILE A 47 -3.93 12.77 -6.87
CA ILE A 47 -5.13 11.91 -6.85
C ILE A 47 -6.35 12.67 -7.38
N ARG A 48 -7.31 11.96 -7.97
CA ARG A 48 -8.59 12.54 -8.38
C ARG A 48 -9.56 12.53 -7.20
N PHE A 49 -10.16 13.68 -6.90
CA PHE A 49 -11.19 13.85 -5.86
C PHE A 49 -12.46 14.48 -6.43
N LYS A 50 -13.61 14.24 -5.80
CA LYS A 50 -14.89 14.94 -6.04
C LYS A 50 -15.70 14.93 -4.74
N GLU A 51 -16.32 16.03 -4.35
CA GLU A 51 -17.10 16.11 -3.10
C GLU A 51 -18.37 15.23 -3.14
N SER A 52 -18.95 15.07 -4.32
CA SER A 52 -20.09 14.18 -4.57
C SER A 52 -20.02 13.59 -5.98
N GLU A 53 -20.91 12.65 -6.30
CA GLU A 53 -21.04 12.10 -7.66
C GLU A 53 -21.26 13.16 -8.73
N ALA A 54 -22.03 14.21 -8.42
CA ALA A 54 -22.33 15.32 -9.34
C ALA A 54 -21.27 16.44 -9.33
N SER A 55 -20.33 16.42 -8.39
CA SER A 55 -19.32 17.47 -8.26
C SER A 55 -18.25 17.39 -9.35
N LYS A 56 -17.69 18.56 -9.72
CA LYS A 56 -16.55 18.61 -10.64
C LYS A 56 -15.37 17.85 -10.06
N LYS A 57 -14.71 17.06 -10.90
CA LYS A 57 -13.48 16.36 -10.55
C LYS A 57 -12.34 17.36 -10.41
N GLU A 58 -11.60 17.25 -9.33
CA GLU A 58 -10.36 18.01 -9.06
C GLU A 58 -9.17 17.06 -8.87
N LEU A 59 -7.97 17.62 -8.98
CA LEU A 59 -6.71 16.94 -8.71
C LEU A 59 -6.12 17.52 -7.43
N ILE A 60 -5.79 16.66 -6.48
CA ILE A 60 -5.16 17.04 -5.20
C ILE A 60 -3.75 16.47 -5.19
N SER A 61 -2.76 17.32 -4.92
CA SER A 61 -1.38 16.87 -4.73
C SER A 61 -1.26 16.07 -3.43
N LEU A 62 -0.73 14.86 -3.51
CA LEU A 62 -0.49 14.05 -2.32
C LEU A 62 0.50 14.71 -1.35
N THR A 63 1.34 15.63 -1.81
CA THR A 63 2.29 16.34 -0.94
C THR A 63 1.62 17.35 -0.01
N GLU A 64 0.36 17.72 -0.29
CA GLU A 64 -0.43 18.65 0.53
C GLU A 64 -1.23 17.94 1.62
N LEU A 65 -1.33 16.61 1.54
CA LEU A 65 -2.13 15.79 2.44
C LEU A 65 -1.29 15.24 3.59
N SER A 66 -1.89 15.18 4.76
CA SER A 66 -1.38 14.50 5.96
C SER A 66 -2.02 13.13 6.17
N GLY A 67 -3.18 12.87 5.56
CA GLY A 67 -3.83 11.56 5.61
C GLY A 67 -5.03 11.46 4.68
N ILE A 68 -5.39 10.22 4.34
CA ILE A 68 -6.60 9.90 3.58
C ILE A 68 -7.29 8.74 4.28
N GLU A 69 -8.52 8.96 4.75
CA GLU A 69 -9.35 7.92 5.34
C GLU A 69 -10.33 7.41 4.30
N TYR A 70 -10.30 6.13 3.97
CA TYR A 70 -11.30 5.49 3.11
C TYR A 70 -12.31 4.74 3.96
N THR A 71 -13.59 4.94 3.68
CA THR A 71 -14.69 4.28 4.39
C THR A 71 -15.27 3.18 3.51
N SER A 72 -15.47 1.99 4.07
CA SER A 72 -16.14 0.88 3.38
C SER A 72 -17.59 1.23 3.02
N PRO A 73 -18.19 0.54 2.03
CA PRO A 73 -19.58 0.80 1.63
C PRO A 73 -20.60 0.63 2.76
N ASP A 74 -20.32 -0.23 3.74
CA ASP A 74 -21.17 -0.44 4.92
C ASP A 74 -20.95 0.59 6.04
N GLY A 75 -20.01 1.53 5.86
CA GLY A 75 -19.68 2.58 6.83
C GLY A 75 -18.90 2.12 8.06
N LYS A 76 -18.65 0.81 8.21
CA LYS A 76 -18.12 0.25 9.46
C LYS A 76 -16.60 0.24 9.53
N ASN A 77 -15.95 0.03 8.39
CA ASN A 77 -14.51 -0.12 8.32
C ASN A 77 -13.87 1.12 7.70
N LYS A 78 -12.73 1.52 8.28
CA LYS A 78 -11.96 2.66 7.83
C LYS A 78 -10.51 2.24 7.58
N ALA A 79 -9.99 2.57 6.41
CA ALA A 79 -8.59 2.39 6.07
C ALA A 79 -7.91 3.76 6.06
N MET A 80 -6.94 3.96 6.96
CA MET A 80 -6.18 5.20 7.04
C MET A 80 -4.88 5.06 6.24
N GLY A 81 -4.79 5.82 5.15
CA GLY A 81 -3.56 6.05 4.40
C GLY A 81 -2.78 7.22 4.97
N ILE A 82 -1.50 7.01 5.27
CA ILE A 82 -0.59 8.06 5.75
C ILE A 82 0.66 8.16 4.87
N PRO A 83 1.25 9.36 4.75
CA PRO A 83 2.53 9.54 4.06
C PRO A 83 3.70 9.06 4.94
N VAL A 84 4.60 8.27 4.36
CA VAL A 84 5.86 7.82 4.96
C VAL A 84 7.00 8.12 3.98
N THR A 85 8.03 8.82 4.45
CA THR A 85 9.23 9.08 3.65
C THR A 85 10.31 8.10 4.05
N TYR A 86 10.84 7.34 3.09
CA TYR A 86 11.97 6.44 3.30
C TYR A 86 12.98 6.60 2.16
N ALA A 87 14.25 6.78 2.50
CA ALA A 87 15.34 7.01 1.53
C ALA A 87 15.01 8.11 0.49
N GLY A 88 14.39 9.21 0.93
CA GLY A 88 13.98 10.33 0.08
C GLY A 88 12.77 10.07 -0.82
N LYS A 89 12.11 8.92 -0.72
CA LYS A 89 10.90 8.58 -1.48
C LYS A 89 9.67 8.60 -0.58
N LEU A 90 8.60 9.25 -1.06
CA LEU A 90 7.29 9.26 -0.40
C LEU A 90 6.49 8.01 -0.75
N TYR A 91 6.01 7.32 0.28
CA TYR A 91 5.11 6.18 0.21
C TYR A 91 3.80 6.53 0.90
N TRP A 92 2.68 6.15 0.29
CA TRP A 92 1.38 6.18 0.95
C TRP A 92 1.05 4.79 1.44
N VAL A 93 0.98 4.63 2.75
CA VAL A 93 0.89 3.33 3.40
C VAL A 93 -0.36 3.27 4.26
N TYR A 94 -0.94 2.08 4.36
CA TYR A 94 -2.15 1.80 5.11
C TYR A 94 -1.83 0.95 6.32
N LYS A 95 -2.36 1.35 7.48
CA LYS A 95 -2.24 0.53 8.68
C LYS A 95 -3.01 -0.77 8.50
N VAL A 96 -2.36 -1.91 8.74
CA VAL A 96 -2.95 -3.26 8.65
C VAL A 96 -2.87 -4.04 9.95
N TYR A 97 -2.06 -3.57 10.90
CA TYR A 97 -1.88 -4.23 12.19
C TYR A 97 -1.42 -3.21 13.23
N GLU A 98 -1.91 -3.33 14.46
CA GLU A 98 -1.45 -2.54 15.61
C GLU A 98 -1.64 -3.32 16.90
N GLU A 99 -0.54 -3.63 17.60
CA GLU A 99 -0.58 -4.33 18.89
C GLU A 99 0.74 -4.16 19.64
N LYS A 100 0.68 -3.98 20.98
CA LYS A 100 1.86 -3.91 21.87
C LYS A 100 2.96 -2.94 21.38
N GLY A 101 2.54 -1.77 20.89
CA GLY A 101 3.44 -0.74 20.37
C GLY A 101 4.03 -1.06 19.00
N ILE A 102 3.63 -2.13 18.33
CA ILE A 102 4.00 -2.43 16.94
C ILE A 102 2.86 -2.00 16.02
N THR A 103 3.17 -1.21 15.01
CA THR A 103 2.23 -0.89 13.93
C THR A 103 2.81 -1.37 12.60
N ILE A 104 2.05 -2.15 11.83
CA ILE A 104 2.42 -2.54 10.47
C ILE A 104 1.61 -1.74 9.48
N TYR A 105 2.31 -1.23 8.48
CA TYR A 105 1.71 -0.58 7.33
C TYR A 105 2.02 -1.36 6.05
N THR A 106 1.14 -1.26 5.07
CA THR A 106 1.33 -1.83 3.75
C THR A 106 1.06 -0.81 2.66
N THR A 107 1.74 -0.95 1.53
CA THR A 107 1.37 -0.29 0.29
C THR A 107 1.54 -1.27 -0.86
N THR A 108 0.66 -1.17 -1.85
CA THR A 108 0.79 -1.95 -3.06
C THR A 108 1.08 -1.03 -4.23
N LYS A 109 2.15 -1.30 -4.95
CA LYS A 109 2.42 -0.69 -6.26
C LYS A 109 2.24 -1.74 -7.34
N GLN A 110 1.54 -1.36 -8.41
CA GLN A 110 1.66 -2.06 -9.68
C GLN A 110 2.88 -1.47 -10.38
N ASP A 111 3.99 -2.19 -10.36
CA ASP A 111 5.17 -1.80 -11.12
C ASP A 111 5.15 -2.57 -12.45
N VAL A 112 5.06 -1.82 -13.55
CA VAL A 112 5.35 -2.36 -14.88
C VAL A 112 6.85 -2.33 -15.04
N THR A 113 7.50 -3.47 -14.80
CA THR A 113 8.94 -3.58 -15.02
C THR A 113 9.16 -4.03 -16.45
N ASN A 114 9.67 -3.15 -17.30
CA ASN A 114 10.23 -3.56 -18.59
C ASN A 114 11.57 -4.22 -18.29
N LEU A 115 11.66 -5.54 -18.49
CA LEU A 115 12.95 -6.22 -18.46
C LEU A 115 13.84 -5.61 -19.54
N GLY A 116 14.96 -5.03 -19.12
CA GLY A 116 15.87 -4.27 -19.98
C GLY A 116 16.12 -4.95 -21.33
N GLY A 117 15.67 -4.29 -22.40
CA GLY A 117 16.04 -4.60 -23.77
C GLY A 117 15.10 -5.52 -24.57
N VAL A 118 14.01 -6.05 -24.00
CA VAL A 118 13.07 -6.90 -24.76
C VAL A 118 11.74 -6.18 -24.99
N PRO A 119 11.45 -5.69 -26.22
CA PRO A 119 10.15 -5.12 -26.54
C PRO A 119 9.08 -6.21 -26.38
N ASN A 120 7.95 -5.88 -25.73
CA ASN A 120 6.75 -6.74 -25.54
C ASN A 120 6.77 -7.81 -24.43
N ARG A 121 7.66 -7.75 -23.44
CA ARG A 121 7.48 -8.52 -22.18
C ARG A 121 7.44 -7.59 -20.96
N SER A 122 6.30 -6.93 -20.80
CA SER A 122 5.95 -6.30 -19.53
C SER A 122 5.61 -7.40 -18.52
N ILE A 123 6.47 -7.60 -17.51
CA ILE A 123 6.05 -8.39 -16.35
C ILE A 123 5.23 -7.44 -15.47
N TYR A 124 3.92 -7.69 -15.41
CA TYR A 124 3.04 -7.04 -14.45
C TYR A 124 3.31 -7.67 -13.08
N GLY A 125 4.22 -7.06 -12.32
CA GLY A 125 4.47 -7.45 -10.94
C GLY A 125 3.62 -6.59 -10.00
N LYS A 126 2.74 -7.21 -9.21
CA LYS A 126 2.12 -6.53 -8.08
C LYS A 126 3.09 -6.63 -6.89
N GLY A 127 3.69 -5.50 -6.53
CA GLY A 127 4.61 -5.38 -5.40
C GLY A 127 3.89 -4.89 -4.15
N THR A 128 3.87 -5.67 -3.09
CA THR A 128 3.38 -5.26 -1.77
C THR A 128 4.58 -4.98 -0.86
N SER A 129 4.74 -3.74 -0.42
CA SER A 129 5.74 -3.38 0.60
C SER A 129 5.11 -3.28 1.97
N PHE A 130 5.75 -3.88 2.96
CA PHE A 130 5.40 -3.79 4.37
C PHE A 130 6.40 -2.90 5.09
N PHE A 131 5.88 -2.09 6.00
CA PHE A 131 6.63 -1.20 6.86
C PHE A 131 6.24 -1.46 8.31
N ILE A 132 7.17 -1.27 9.24
CA ILE A 132 6.95 -1.39 10.68
C ILE A 132 7.25 -0.06 11.36
N LYS A 133 6.43 0.26 12.36
CA LYS A 133 6.75 1.24 13.40
C LYS A 133 6.81 0.50 14.72
N TYR A 134 7.87 0.70 15.49
CA TYR A 134 8.00 0.18 16.84
C TYR A 134 8.01 1.35 17.82
N LYS A 135 6.97 1.46 18.64
CA LYS A 135 6.71 2.58 19.57
C LYS A 135 6.87 3.91 18.82
N ASP A 136 7.75 4.78 19.30
CA ASP A 136 8.02 6.09 18.69
C ASP A 136 9.22 6.09 17.74
N LYS A 137 9.78 4.92 17.40
CA LYS A 137 10.83 4.82 16.37
C LYS A 137 10.27 5.20 14.99
N GLU A 138 11.17 5.63 14.10
CA GLU A 138 10.83 5.90 12.70
C GLU A 138 10.26 4.66 11.99
N ILE A 139 9.39 4.89 11.00
CA ILE A 139 8.81 3.83 10.19
C ILE A 139 9.88 3.28 9.24
N GLN A 140 10.13 1.98 9.31
CA GLN A 140 11.15 1.30 8.50
C GLN A 140 10.51 0.24 7.59
N PRO A 141 11.01 0.05 6.36
CA PRO A 141 10.58 -1.07 5.52
C PRO A 141 11.10 -2.38 6.09
N ILE A 142 10.24 -3.39 6.16
CA ILE A 142 10.61 -4.75 6.60
C ILE A 142 10.66 -5.75 5.46
N LEU A 143 9.89 -5.51 4.41
CA LEU A 143 9.71 -6.45 3.31
C LEU A 143 9.13 -5.74 2.09
N THR A 144 9.65 -6.05 0.89
CA THR A 144 8.92 -5.82 -0.37
C THR A 144 8.72 -7.15 -1.07
N TRP A 145 7.47 -7.59 -1.15
CA TRP A 145 7.06 -8.82 -1.81
C TRP A 145 6.58 -8.52 -3.24
N TYR A 146 7.15 -9.18 -4.24
CA TYR A 146 6.68 -9.10 -5.62
C TYR A 146 5.94 -10.40 -5.95
N ASP A 147 4.66 -10.30 -6.30
CA ASP A 147 3.95 -11.44 -6.88
C ASP A 147 4.27 -11.50 -8.39
N ALA A 148 5.20 -12.40 -8.76
CA ALA A 148 5.66 -12.59 -10.14
C ALA A 148 5.04 -13.83 -10.82
N GLY A 149 3.85 -14.25 -10.37
CA GLY A 149 3.11 -15.38 -10.94
C GLY A 149 3.75 -16.75 -10.64
N PRO A 150 3.10 -17.85 -11.05
CA PRO A 150 3.46 -19.20 -10.63
C PRO A 150 4.77 -19.74 -11.23
N LEU A 151 5.29 -19.13 -12.31
CA LEU A 151 6.36 -19.73 -13.13
C LEU A 151 7.76 -19.12 -12.90
N THR A 152 7.89 -18.03 -12.13
CA THR A 152 9.16 -17.34 -12.00
C THR A 152 9.33 -16.72 -10.62
N ILE A 153 10.29 -17.24 -9.85
CA ILE A 153 10.96 -16.61 -8.68
C ILE A 153 10.27 -16.75 -7.30
N ASN A 154 9.79 -17.93 -6.89
CA ASN A 154 9.32 -18.11 -5.49
C ASN A 154 10.48 -18.26 -4.48
N THR A 155 11.50 -19.09 -4.75
CA THR A 155 12.53 -19.43 -3.76
C THR A 155 13.58 -18.34 -3.51
N PHE A 156 14.08 -17.68 -4.55
CA PHE A 156 15.10 -16.63 -4.39
C PHE A 156 14.55 -15.39 -3.69
N GLN A 157 13.37 -14.91 -4.12
CA GLN A 157 12.67 -13.80 -3.46
C GLN A 157 12.34 -14.15 -2.02
N LYS A 158 11.82 -15.36 -1.75
CA LYS A 158 11.58 -15.83 -0.38
C LYS A 158 12.84 -15.78 0.48
N LYS A 159 13.97 -16.30 -0.01
CA LYS A 159 15.25 -16.26 0.73
C LYS A 159 15.73 -14.83 0.99
N ALA A 160 15.66 -13.95 -0.01
CA ALA A 160 16.04 -12.55 0.14
C ALA A 160 15.18 -11.84 1.19
N ASN A 161 13.87 -12.06 1.13
CA ASN A 161 12.88 -11.50 2.04
C ASN A 161 13.10 -11.95 3.48
N ILE A 162 13.33 -13.24 3.71
CA ILE A 162 13.66 -13.77 5.03
C ILE A 162 14.96 -13.13 5.56
N LYS A 163 16.00 -13.03 4.72
CA LYS A 163 17.27 -12.39 5.11
C LYS A 163 17.07 -10.93 5.54
N TYR A 164 16.21 -10.17 4.85
CA TYR A 164 15.89 -8.80 5.23
C TYR A 164 15.14 -8.73 6.57
N ILE A 165 14.14 -9.59 6.77
CA ILE A 165 13.37 -9.62 8.03
C ILE A 165 14.27 -10.02 9.21
N LEU A 166 15.07 -11.08 9.07
CA LEU A 166 16.00 -11.51 10.12
C LEU A 166 17.04 -10.44 10.45
N LYS A 167 17.59 -9.77 9.44
CA LYS A 167 18.52 -8.66 9.64
C LYS A 167 17.85 -7.51 10.40
N PHE A 168 16.60 -7.19 10.11
CA PHE A 168 15.86 -6.13 10.79
C PHE A 168 15.74 -6.39 12.30
N PHE A 169 15.44 -7.64 12.69
CA PHE A 169 15.26 -8.02 14.09
C PHE A 169 16.53 -8.48 14.81
N LYS A 170 17.70 -8.49 14.14
CA LYS A 170 18.92 -9.09 14.68
C LYS A 170 19.30 -8.56 16.06
N ASP A 171 19.25 -7.24 16.25
CA ASP A 171 19.70 -6.60 17.49
C ASP A 171 18.61 -6.65 18.57
N ASP A 172 17.34 -6.52 18.17
CA ASP A 172 16.19 -6.48 19.09
C ASP A 172 15.65 -7.88 19.45
N CYS A 173 16.02 -8.94 18.71
CA CYS A 173 15.56 -10.33 18.92
C CYS A 173 16.55 -11.37 18.37
N PRO A 174 17.70 -11.58 19.05
CA PRO A 174 18.76 -12.47 18.58
C PRO A 174 18.34 -13.94 18.40
N THR A 175 17.26 -14.37 19.06
CA THR A 175 16.73 -15.74 18.97
C THR A 175 15.93 -15.99 17.70
N MET A 176 15.55 -14.96 16.95
CA MET A 176 14.66 -15.08 15.79
C MET A 176 15.27 -15.91 14.66
N GLU A 177 16.57 -15.72 14.37
CA GLU A 177 17.27 -16.47 13.31
C GLU A 177 17.29 -17.97 13.64
N LYS A 178 17.63 -18.31 14.89
CA LYS A 178 17.63 -19.70 15.38
C LYS A 178 16.22 -20.33 15.32
N ALA A 179 15.19 -19.58 15.71
CA ALA A 179 13.81 -20.06 15.66
C ALA A 179 13.32 -20.28 14.22
N TYR A 180 13.76 -19.45 13.27
CA TYR A 180 13.52 -19.68 11.85
C TYR A 180 14.24 -20.94 11.34
N ASP A 181 15.53 -21.11 11.67
CA ASP A 181 16.33 -22.26 11.24
C ASP A 181 15.81 -23.60 11.80
N ASN A 182 15.28 -23.59 13.03
CA ASN A 182 14.63 -24.74 13.67
C ASN A 182 13.22 -25.03 13.13
N GLY A 183 12.67 -24.17 12.28
CA GLY A 183 11.32 -24.30 11.73
C GLY A 183 10.18 -23.93 12.69
N GLU A 184 10.49 -23.28 13.82
CA GLU A 184 9.52 -22.73 14.78
C GLU A 184 8.74 -21.55 14.17
N ILE A 185 9.40 -20.78 13.30
CA ILE A 185 8.79 -19.68 12.52
C ILE A 185 8.87 -20.04 11.04
N LYS A 186 7.76 -19.84 10.31
CA LYS A 186 7.72 -20.06 8.86
C LYS A 186 7.25 -18.82 8.14
N PHE A 187 7.97 -18.43 7.09
CA PHE A 187 7.55 -17.33 6.22
C PHE A 187 6.37 -17.75 5.36
N ASP A 188 5.24 -17.04 5.51
CA ASP A 188 4.02 -17.21 4.72
C ASP A 188 3.61 -15.90 4.03
N LYS A 189 4.38 -15.53 2.99
CA LYS A 189 4.21 -14.36 2.09
C LYS A 189 4.19 -12.98 2.74
N THR A 190 3.98 -12.91 4.05
CA THR A 190 3.84 -11.72 4.88
C THR A 190 4.83 -11.81 6.04
N PRO A 191 5.21 -10.68 6.65
CA PRO A 191 6.13 -10.68 7.77
C PRO A 191 5.46 -11.04 9.11
N PHE A 192 4.14 -11.26 9.13
CA PHE A 192 3.38 -11.46 10.37
C PHE A 192 3.87 -12.60 11.25
N PRO A 193 4.26 -13.78 10.75
CA PRO A 193 4.81 -14.84 11.60
C PRO A 193 6.06 -14.41 12.39
N PHE A 194 6.91 -13.55 11.81
CA PHE A 194 8.10 -13.02 12.49
C PHE A 194 7.73 -11.96 13.52
N ILE A 195 6.73 -11.12 13.22
CA ILE A 195 6.22 -10.10 14.15
C ILE A 195 5.56 -10.75 15.36
N GLU A 196 4.73 -11.77 15.16
CA GLU A 196 4.11 -12.52 16.24
C GLU A 196 5.15 -13.21 17.13
N PHE A 197 6.17 -13.82 16.52
CA PHE A 197 7.27 -14.41 17.28
C PHE A 197 8.01 -13.36 18.11
N TYR A 198 8.34 -12.20 17.50
CA TYR A 198 8.98 -11.09 18.19
C TYR A 198 8.18 -10.63 19.41
N GLN A 199 6.86 -10.47 19.25
CA GLN A 199 5.98 -10.05 20.35
C GLN A 199 5.88 -11.06 21.49
N LYS A 200 5.94 -12.36 21.18
CA LYS A 200 5.82 -13.42 22.19
C LYS A 200 7.12 -13.68 22.94
N ASN A 201 8.27 -13.56 22.27
CA ASN A 201 9.54 -14.08 22.76
C ASN A 201 10.62 -13.03 23.01
N CYS A 202 10.48 -11.83 22.44
CA CYS A 202 11.52 -10.80 22.47
C CYS A 202 11.03 -9.45 23.01
N ASN A 203 9.74 -9.16 22.86
CA ASN A 203 9.11 -7.92 23.32
C ASN A 203 8.19 -8.16 24.53
N SER A 204 8.64 -8.97 25.48
CA SER A 204 7.92 -9.27 26.72
C SER A 204 8.20 -8.19 27.78
N ASN A 205 7.84 -6.93 27.47
CA ASN A 205 7.78 -5.80 28.41
C ASN A 205 6.88 -4.68 27.86
#